data_AF-A0A0J5QHE7-F1
#
_entry.id   AF-A0A0J5QHE7-F1
#
_cell.length_a   1.000
_cell.length_b   1.000
_cell.length_c   1.000
_cell.angle_alpha   90.00
_cell.angle_beta   90.00
_cell.angle_gamma   90.00
#
_symmetry.space_group_name_H-M   'P 1'
#
loop_
_entity.id
_entity.type
_entity.pdbx_description
1 polymer ?
#
loop_
_entity_poly.entity_id
_entity_poly.type
_entity_poly.pdbx_seq_one_letter_code
_entity_poly.pdbx_strand_id
1 'polypeptide(L)'
;MSARLLLWLNAPDCAWLDPADTPMALGTLLVMVARDHPGAIGGMRDVDETLARHHHLTAAEATEMRRNCEIVADQAPPWPVLADLLSANVPDHERRALLSCLPQNRRGLSCADLSHVDLHHLLGLDPPPGARH
;
A
#
# COMPACT_ATOMS: atom_id res chain seq x y z
N MET A 1 -3.25 -13.79 -11.59
CA MET A 1 -3.10 -12.32 -11.62
C MET A 1 -4.32 -11.72 -12.34
N SER A 2 -4.99 -10.72 -11.75
CA SER A 2 -6.22 -10.14 -12.30
C SER A 2 -5.89 -9.18 -13.46
N ALA A 3 -6.28 -9.54 -14.69
CA ALA A 3 -6.13 -8.66 -15.85
C ALA A 3 -6.93 -7.36 -15.70
N ARG A 4 -7.99 -7.40 -14.91
CA ARG A 4 -8.88 -6.28 -14.62
C ARG A 4 -8.25 -5.28 -13.67
N LEU A 5 -7.53 -5.74 -12.64
CA LEU A 5 -6.74 -4.87 -11.78
C LEU A 5 -5.70 -4.09 -12.59
N LEU A 6 -4.94 -4.76 -13.46
CA LEU A 6 -3.95 -4.09 -14.29
C LEU A 6 -4.56 -3.08 -15.26
N LEU A 7 -5.73 -3.39 -15.83
CA LEU A 7 -6.46 -2.45 -16.67
C LEU A 7 -6.87 -1.21 -15.88
N TRP A 8 -7.42 -1.37 -14.67
CA TRP A 8 -7.79 -0.25 -13.82
C TRP A 8 -6.58 0.58 -13.39
N LEU A 9 -5.46 -0.06 -13.03
CA LEU A 9 -4.23 0.64 -12.64
C LEU A 9 -3.66 1.52 -13.76
N ASN A 10 -3.79 1.09 -15.01
CA ASN A 10 -3.21 1.78 -16.18
C ASN A 10 -4.21 2.67 -16.93
N ALA A 11 -5.51 2.45 -16.75
CA ALA A 11 -6.59 3.19 -17.39
C ALA A 11 -7.79 3.32 -16.44
N PRO A 12 -7.66 4.09 -15.34
CA PRO A 12 -8.66 4.18 -14.27
C PRO A 12 -9.99 4.77 -14.74
N ASP A 13 -10.00 5.59 -15.79
CA ASP A 13 -11.23 6.15 -16.38
C ASP A 13 -12.03 5.13 -17.21
N CYS A 14 -11.42 3.99 -17.54
CA CYS A 14 -11.99 2.95 -18.40
C CYS A 14 -12.46 1.71 -17.62
N ALA A 15 -12.23 1.66 -16.31
CA ALA A 15 -12.58 0.54 -15.44
C ALA A 15 -12.95 1.03 -14.04
N TRP A 16 -13.50 0.15 -13.23
CA TRP A 16 -13.72 0.40 -11.80
C TRP A 16 -12.87 -0.60 -11.01
N LEU A 17 -12.41 -0.21 -9.83
CA LEU A 17 -11.73 -1.14 -8.92
C LEU A 17 -12.75 -2.18 -8.44
N ASP A 18 -12.50 -3.45 -8.78
CA ASP A 18 -13.29 -4.54 -8.24
C ASP A 18 -12.98 -4.68 -6.73
N PRO A 19 -13.99 -4.75 -5.84
CA PRO A 19 -13.77 -4.96 -4.41
C PRO A 19 -12.92 -6.20 -4.11
N ALA A 20 -12.97 -7.23 -4.96
CA ALA A 20 -12.14 -8.42 -4.82
C ALA A 20 -10.64 -8.15 -5.09
N ASP A 21 -10.33 -7.10 -5.86
CA ASP A 21 -8.96 -6.69 -6.20
C ASP A 21 -8.38 -5.67 -5.20
N THR A 22 -9.21 -5.08 -4.31
CA THR A 22 -8.76 -4.10 -3.31
C THR A 22 -7.61 -4.59 -2.42
N PRO A 23 -7.64 -5.82 -1.86
CA PRO A 23 -6.50 -6.37 -1.11
C PRO A 23 -5.18 -6.34 -1.88
N MET A 24 -5.25 -6.66 -3.17
CA MET A 24 -4.08 -6.72 -4.04
C MET A 24 -3.56 -5.33 -4.38
N ALA A 25 -4.45 -4.38 -4.64
CA ALA A 25 -4.08 -3.01 -4.92
C ALA A 25 -3.43 -2.33 -3.69
N LEU A 26 -3.99 -2.55 -2.49
CA LEU A 26 -3.42 -2.06 -1.23
C LEU A 26 -2.07 -2.72 -0.90
N GLY A 27 -1.96 -4.04 -1.06
CA GLY A 27 -0.70 -4.75 -0.87
C GLY A 27 0.38 -4.32 -1.86
N THR A 28 0.01 -4.01 -3.10
CA THR A 28 0.90 -3.43 -4.11
C THR A 28 1.48 -2.10 -3.65
N LEU A 29 0.65 -1.20 -3.13
CA LEU A 29 1.12 0.07 -2.59
C LEU A 29 2.12 -0.11 -1.43
N LEU A 30 1.86 -1.04 -0.50
CA LEU A 30 2.80 -1.34 0.59
C LEU A 30 4.15 -1.85 0.08
N VAL A 31 4.16 -2.72 -0.92
CA VAL A 31 5.39 -3.20 -1.56
C VAL A 31 6.16 -2.04 -2.18
N MET A 32 5.49 -1.17 -2.93
CA MET A 32 6.13 -0.02 -3.58
C MET A 32 6.72 0.94 -2.54
N VAL A 33 5.97 1.28 -1.49
CA VAL A 33 6.46 2.12 -0.39
C VAL A 33 7.69 1.49 0.29
N ALA A 34 7.65 0.19 0.57
CA ALA A 34 8.77 -0.50 1.20
C ALA A 34 10.03 -0.59 0.32
N ARG A 35 9.89 -0.55 -1.02
CA ARG A 35 11.01 -0.51 -1.98
C ARG A 35 11.58 0.90 -2.13
N ASP A 36 10.71 1.88 -2.31
CA ASP A 36 11.11 3.24 -2.71
C ASP A 36 11.46 4.14 -1.52
N HIS A 37 10.92 3.83 -0.33
CA HIS A 37 11.15 4.57 0.91
C HIS A 37 11.68 3.66 2.03
N PRO A 38 12.94 3.22 1.91
CA PRO A 38 13.57 2.41 2.96
C PRO A 38 13.56 3.17 4.29
N GLY A 39 12.87 2.62 5.29
CA GLY A 39 12.68 3.24 6.60
C GLY A 39 11.25 3.72 6.90
N ALA A 40 10.40 3.89 5.89
CA ALA A 40 8.97 4.14 6.10
C ALA A 40 8.26 2.88 6.61
N ILE A 41 8.65 1.73 6.06
CA ILE A 41 8.27 0.37 6.49
C ILE A 41 9.57 -0.38 6.78
N GLY A 42 9.61 -1.25 7.79
CA GLY A 42 10.82 -2.00 8.18
C GLY A 42 11.30 -3.07 7.18
N GLY A 43 10.82 -2.99 5.93
CA GLY A 43 11.15 -3.88 4.82
C GLY A 43 10.04 -4.86 4.47
N MET A 44 10.35 -5.81 3.58
CA MET A 44 9.37 -6.78 3.06
C MET A 44 8.82 -7.72 4.13
N ARG A 45 9.57 -7.97 5.21
CA ARG A 45 9.06 -8.73 6.35
C ARG A 45 7.88 -8.04 7.02
N ASP A 46 7.94 -6.73 7.18
CA ASP A 46 6.85 -5.95 7.77
C ASP A 46 5.63 -5.95 6.83
N VAL A 47 5.86 -5.96 5.51
CA VAL A 47 4.80 -6.14 4.52
C VAL A 47 4.13 -7.51 4.70
N ASP A 48 4.91 -8.60 4.76
CA ASP A 48 4.37 -9.95 4.98
C ASP A 48 3.58 -10.03 6.31
N GLU A 49 4.10 -9.47 7.41
CA GLU A 49 3.42 -9.43 8.71
C GLU A 49 2.14 -8.57 8.71
N THR A 50 2.09 -7.54 7.87
CA THR A 50 0.92 -6.68 7.69
C THR A 50 -0.17 -7.39 6.89
N LEU A 51 0.20 -7.99 5.77
CA LEU A 51 -0.72 -8.78 4.92
C LEU A 51 -1.29 -9.97 5.69
N ALA A 52 -0.44 -10.68 6.46
CA ALA A 52 -0.86 -11.79 7.30
C ALA A 52 -1.94 -11.36 8.31
N ARG A 53 -1.71 -10.23 9.01
CA ARG A 53 -2.66 -9.72 10.01
C ARG A 53 -3.94 -9.18 9.37
N HIS A 54 -3.83 -8.43 8.30
CA HIS A 54 -4.97 -7.74 7.69
C HIS A 54 -5.92 -8.71 6.97
N HIS A 55 -5.39 -9.76 6.34
CA HIS A 55 -6.17 -10.73 5.57
C HIS A 55 -6.33 -12.09 6.26
N HIS A 56 -5.90 -12.21 7.53
CA HIS A 56 -5.94 -13.46 8.30
C HIS A 56 -5.22 -14.64 7.61
N LEU A 57 -4.05 -14.35 7.02
CA LEU A 57 -3.26 -15.34 6.27
C LEU A 57 -2.20 -15.99 7.14
N THR A 58 -1.82 -17.21 6.78
CA THR A 58 -0.58 -17.83 7.25
C THR A 58 0.64 -17.09 6.70
N ALA A 59 1.81 -17.31 7.29
CA ALA A 59 3.05 -16.70 6.80
C ALA A 59 3.38 -17.08 5.34
N ALA A 60 3.05 -18.31 4.93
CA ALA A 60 3.27 -18.78 3.57
C ALA A 60 2.34 -18.06 2.57
N GLU A 61 1.05 -17.97 2.89
CA GLU A 61 0.06 -17.27 2.08
C GLU A 61 0.36 -15.76 1.99
N ALA A 62 0.80 -15.14 3.09
CA ALA A 62 1.20 -13.73 3.08
C ALA A 62 2.42 -13.49 2.18
N THR A 63 3.41 -14.39 2.23
CA THR A 63 4.58 -14.34 1.34
C THR A 63 4.17 -14.51 -0.12
N GLU A 64 3.25 -15.42 -0.41
CA GLU A 64 2.71 -15.62 -1.75
C GLU A 64 1.95 -14.38 -2.23
N MET A 65 1.11 -13.81 -1.38
CA MET A 65 0.39 -12.58 -1.66
C MET A 65 1.36 -11.43 -1.94
N ARG A 66 2.42 -11.24 -1.13
CA ARG A 66 3.46 -10.23 -1.39
C ARG A 66 4.11 -10.42 -2.76
N ARG A 67 4.47 -11.66 -3.14
CA ARG A 67 5.05 -11.92 -4.47
C ARG A 67 4.09 -11.53 -5.60
N ASN A 68 2.80 -11.78 -5.43
CA ASN A 68 1.80 -11.33 -6.40
C ASN A 68 1.73 -9.79 -6.44
N CYS A 69 1.75 -9.11 -5.28
CA CYS A 69 1.84 -7.64 -5.21
C CYS A 69 3.11 -7.10 -5.88
N GLU A 70 4.25 -7.77 -5.74
CA GLU A 70 5.51 -7.40 -6.40
C GLU A 70 5.39 -7.45 -7.93
N ILE A 71 4.76 -8.50 -8.47
CA ILE A 71 4.52 -8.63 -9.92
C ILE A 71 3.58 -7.52 -10.42
N VAL A 72 2.57 -7.14 -9.63
CA VAL A 72 1.66 -6.05 -9.96
C VAL A 72 2.39 -4.69 -9.86
N ALA A 73 3.24 -4.50 -8.85
CA ALA A 73 4.00 -3.28 -8.64
C ALA A 73 4.91 -2.96 -9.83
N ASP A 74 5.51 -3.99 -10.45
CA ASP A 74 6.37 -3.84 -11.63
C ASP A 74 5.60 -3.36 -12.88
N GLN A 75 4.26 -3.42 -12.86
CA GLN A 75 3.36 -3.02 -13.95
C GLN A 75 2.42 -1.87 -13.57
N ALA A 76 2.48 -1.41 -12.32
CA ALA A 76 1.62 -0.36 -11.78
C ALA A 76 2.19 1.03 -12.12
N PRO A 77 1.36 2.08 -12.11
CA PRO A 77 1.87 3.45 -12.10
C PRO A 77 2.71 3.70 -10.83
N PRO A 78 3.59 4.72 -10.81
CA PRO A 78 4.41 5.06 -9.65
C PRO A 78 3.60 5.21 -8.37
N TRP A 79 4.22 4.94 -7.21
CA TRP A 79 3.52 4.85 -5.92
C TRP A 79 2.64 6.08 -5.57
N PRO A 80 3.01 7.36 -5.86
CA PRO A 80 2.14 8.49 -5.50
C PRO A 80 0.85 8.47 -6.30
N VAL A 81 0.94 8.12 -7.60
CA VAL A 81 -0.22 8.01 -8.49
C VAL A 81 -1.13 6.87 -8.02
N LEU A 82 -0.54 5.74 -7.62
CA LEU A 82 -1.30 4.62 -7.06
C LEU A 82 -1.98 5.00 -5.74
N ALA A 83 -1.29 5.72 -4.85
CA ALA A 83 -1.85 6.19 -3.58
C ALA A 83 -3.05 7.12 -3.81
N ASP A 84 -2.96 8.05 -4.77
CA ASP A 84 -4.06 8.92 -5.16
C ASP A 84 -5.25 8.13 -5.71
N LEU A 85 -5.01 7.18 -6.62
CA LEU A 85 -6.06 6.31 -7.17
C LEU A 85 -6.77 5.51 -6.08
N LEU A 86 -6.01 4.94 -5.15
CA LEU A 86 -6.57 4.20 -4.02
C LEU A 86 -7.31 5.12 -3.05
N SER A 87 -6.84 6.35 -2.85
CA SER A 87 -7.54 7.32 -1.99
C SER A 87 -8.93 7.69 -2.52
N ALA A 88 -9.07 7.73 -3.85
CA ALA A 88 -10.31 8.08 -4.53
C ALA A 88 -11.30 6.90 -4.64
N ASN A 89 -10.79 5.66 -4.65
CA ASN A 89 -11.60 4.47 -4.97
C ASN A 89 -11.74 3.47 -3.80
N VAL A 90 -10.86 3.54 -2.80
CA VAL A 90 -10.89 2.64 -1.63
C VAL A 90 -11.34 3.41 -0.39
N PRO A 91 -12.36 2.92 0.34
CA PRO A 91 -12.82 3.57 1.56
C PRO A 91 -11.69 3.81 2.57
N ASP A 92 -11.73 4.98 3.22
CA ASP A 92 -10.74 5.38 4.23
C ASP A 92 -10.59 4.36 5.36
N HIS A 93 -11.68 3.72 5.79
CA HIS A 93 -11.63 2.70 6.84
C HIS A 93 -10.82 1.45 6.45
N GLU A 94 -10.85 1.03 5.18
CA GLU A 94 -10.05 -0.12 4.71
C GLU A 94 -8.57 0.24 4.70
N ARG A 95 -8.23 1.44 4.21
CA ARG A 95 -6.85 1.94 4.20
C ARG A 95 -6.29 2.13 5.61
N ARG A 96 -7.10 2.62 6.56
CA ARG A 96 -6.72 2.70 7.98
C ARG A 96 -6.59 1.33 8.63
N ALA A 97 -7.46 0.38 8.29
CA ALA A 97 -7.36 -0.98 8.81
C ALA A 97 -6.02 -1.62 8.42
N LEU A 98 -5.59 -1.44 7.16
CA LEU A 98 -4.27 -1.89 6.71
C LEU A 98 -3.14 -1.22 7.50
N LEU A 99 -3.19 0.11 7.69
CA LEU A 99 -2.21 0.84 8.49
C LEU A 99 -2.11 0.33 9.93
N SER A 100 -3.25 0.04 10.55
CA SER A 100 -3.30 -0.48 11.93
C SER A 100 -2.61 -1.84 12.07
N CYS A 101 -2.49 -2.56 10.95
CA CYS A 101 -1.76 -3.80 10.84
C CYS A 101 -0.26 -3.61 10.55
N LEU A 102 0.31 -2.40 10.50
CA LEU A 102 1.76 -2.24 10.41
C LEU A 102 2.45 -2.51 11.76
N PRO A 103 3.64 -3.14 11.79
CA PRO A 103 4.42 -3.26 13.02
C PRO A 103 4.86 -1.87 13.51
N GLN A 104 4.59 -1.54 14.78
CA GLN A 104 4.98 -0.24 15.38
C GLN A 104 6.46 -0.17 15.78
N ASN A 105 7.22 -1.25 15.57
CA ASN A 105 8.57 -1.39 16.09
C ASN A 105 9.58 -0.70 15.17
N ARG A 106 9.59 0.64 15.21
CA ARG A 106 10.54 1.53 14.51
C ARG A 106 11.95 1.42 15.11
N ARG A 107 12.53 0.21 15.17
CA ARG A 107 13.91 0.00 15.64
C ARG A 107 14.87 0.30 14.50
N GLY A 108 15.26 1.56 14.35
CA GLY A 108 16.35 1.92 13.43
C GLY A 108 16.42 3.38 13.00
N LEU A 109 15.37 4.18 13.18
CA LEU A 109 15.42 5.61 12.86
C LEU A 109 16.15 6.36 13.97
N SER A 110 17.48 6.38 13.87
CA SER A 110 18.31 7.36 14.57
C SER A 110 17.76 8.75 14.30
N CYS A 111 17.77 9.58 15.34
CA CYS A 111 17.17 10.92 15.44
C CYS A 111 17.67 11.95 14.39
N ALA A 112 18.53 11.56 13.45
CA ALA A 112 19.17 12.46 12.49
C ALA A 112 18.61 12.43 11.05
N ASP A 113 17.86 11.39 10.64
CA ASP A 113 17.40 11.23 9.23
C ASP A 113 15.88 11.31 9.06
N LEU A 114 15.19 12.06 9.93
CA LEU A 114 13.75 12.30 9.79
C LEU A 114 13.46 13.31 8.67
N SER A 115 13.60 12.91 7.41
CA SER A 115 12.50 13.20 6.49
C SER A 115 11.32 12.41 7.03
N HIS A 116 10.46 13.09 7.80
CA HIS A 116 9.26 12.53 8.40
C HIS A 116 8.26 12.23 7.29
N VAL A 117 8.55 11.21 6.47
CA VAL A 117 7.64 10.75 5.45
C VAL A 117 6.48 10.11 6.20
N ASP A 118 5.38 10.84 6.27
CA ASP A 118 4.19 10.40 6.98
C ASP A 118 3.59 9.21 6.23
N LEU A 119 3.46 8.06 6.90
CA LEU A 119 2.81 6.88 6.34
C LEU A 119 1.35 7.17 5.98
N HIS A 120 0.70 8.12 6.66
CA HIS A 120 -0.61 8.60 6.27
C HIS A 120 -0.57 9.26 4.89
N HIS A 121 0.41 10.12 4.64
CA HIS A 121 0.61 10.75 3.34
C HIS A 121 0.93 9.71 2.25
N LEU A 122 1.83 8.77 2.54
CA LEU A 122 2.23 7.71 1.59
C LEU A 122 1.08 6.80 1.15
N LEU A 123 0.09 6.61 2.02
CA LEU A 123 -1.08 5.78 1.74
C LEU A 123 -2.32 6.61 1.35
N GLY A 124 -2.11 7.90 1.06
CA GLY A 124 -3.15 8.84 0.62
C GLY A 124 -4.21 9.12 1.68
N LEU A 125 -3.94 8.87 2.96
CA LEU A 125 -4.89 9.05 4.06
C LEU A 125 -4.98 10.49 4.54
N ASP A 126 -4.00 11.32 4.21
CA ASP A 126 -4.07 12.75 4.45
C ASP A 126 -4.91 13.44 3.37
N PRO A 127 -5.75 14.44 3.75
CA PRO A 127 -6.39 15.27 2.75
C PRO A 127 -5.32 15.95 1.89
N PRO A 128 -5.55 16.12 0.57
CA PRO A 128 -4.60 16.82 -0.28
C PRO A 128 -4.33 18.21 0.31
N PRO A 129 -3.06 18.71 0.29
CA PRO A 129 -2.72 20.00 0.84
C PRO A 129 -3.51 21.10 0.11
N GLY A 130 -4.61 21.55 0.71
CA GLY A 130 -5.56 22.48 0.08
C GLY A 130 -7.03 22.22 0.43
N ALA A 131 -7.38 21.03 0.92
CA ALA A 131 -8.74 20.74 1.40
C ALA A 131 -8.93 21.22 2.86
N ARG A 132 -8.85 22.53 3.08
CA ARG A 132 -9.41 23.18 4.28
C ARG A 132 -10.71 23.87 3.86
N HIS A 133 -11.84 23.33 4.31
CA HIS A 133 -13.10 24.05 4.31
C HIS A 133 -13.12 25.10 5.42
#